data_AF-A0A0V0GMK3-F1
#
_entry.id   AF-A0A0V0GMK3-F1
#
_cell.length_a   1.000
_cell.length_b   1.000
_cell.length_c   1.000
_cell.angle_alpha   90.00
_cell.angle_beta   90.00
_cell.angle_gamma   90.00
#
_symmetry.space_group_name_H-M   'P 1'
#
loop_
_entity.id
_entity.type
_entity.pdbx_description
1 polymer ?
#
loop_
_entity_poly.entity_id
_entity_poly.type
_entity_poly.pdbx_seq_one_letter_code
_entity_poly.pdbx_strand_id
1 'polypeptide(L)'
;MRFRKSQTVDRSKVLIQIGECMNMLGMNLKLILQKSEYLKKDVNNHTVEVYLHGIAGTHGAEGEFKLEINRDIALVNKEADALKNEYGVPVYWRIVQNKGMVQQEDGSWILNDREDDTDLSE
;
A
#
# COMPACT_ATOMS: atom_id res chain seq x y z
N MET A 1 8.69 -13.35 -45.80
CA MET A 1 7.66 -13.58 -44.76
C MET A 1 8.37 -14.24 -43.57
N ARG A 2 8.67 -13.50 -42.49
CA ARG A 2 9.37 -14.03 -41.31
C ARG A 2 8.44 -13.91 -40.10
N PHE A 3 8.03 -15.06 -39.57
CA PHE A 3 7.23 -15.17 -38.36
C PHE A 3 8.10 -14.78 -37.15
N ARG A 4 7.66 -13.79 -36.35
CA ARG A 4 8.24 -13.53 -35.02
C ARG A 4 7.59 -14.48 -34.01
N LYS A 5 8.42 -15.12 -33.19
CA LYS A 5 7.98 -15.99 -32.08
C LYS A 5 7.22 -15.15 -31.06
N SER A 6 6.07 -15.68 -30.62
CA SER A 6 5.29 -15.21 -29.49
C SER A 6 6.13 -15.29 -28.22
N GLN A 7 6.22 -14.18 -27.47
CA GLN A 7 6.83 -14.16 -26.15
C GLN A 7 5.71 -14.09 -25.12
N THR A 8 5.55 -15.17 -24.36
CA THR A 8 4.63 -15.27 -23.23
C THR A 8 5.07 -14.32 -22.12
N VAL A 9 4.20 -13.40 -21.72
CA VAL A 9 4.44 -12.47 -20.60
C VAL A 9 4.18 -13.21 -19.29
N ASP A 10 5.25 -13.48 -18.55
CA ASP A 10 5.20 -13.97 -17.16
C ASP A 10 4.75 -12.81 -16.24
N ARG A 11 3.55 -12.94 -15.67
CA ARG A 11 2.92 -11.93 -14.82
C ARG A 11 3.53 -11.82 -13.40
N SER A 12 4.55 -12.62 -13.08
CA SER A 12 5.16 -12.64 -11.74
C SER A 12 6.32 -11.64 -11.54
N LYS A 13 6.65 -10.82 -12.55
CA LYS A 13 7.70 -9.80 -12.48
C LYS A 13 7.17 -8.43 -12.85
N VAL A 14 6.85 -7.61 -11.85
CA VAL A 14 6.71 -6.17 -12.06
C VAL A 14 8.12 -5.58 -12.15
N LEU A 15 8.69 -5.60 -13.37
CA LEU A 15 9.82 -4.74 -13.73
C LEU A 15 9.20 -3.45 -14.26
N ILE A 16 9.41 -2.35 -13.55
CA ILE A 16 9.08 -1.01 -14.06
C ILE A 16 10.07 -0.74 -15.21
N GLN A 17 9.66 -1.07 -16.44
CA GLN A 17 10.37 -0.65 -17.64
C GLN A 17 10.00 0.81 -17.91
N ILE A 18 10.70 1.74 -17.25
CA ILE A 18 10.69 3.14 -17.69
C ILE A 18 11.35 3.18 -19.07
N GLY A 19 10.58 3.62 -20.06
CA GLY A 19 11.03 3.81 -21.43
C GLY A 19 12.26 4.71 -21.49
N GLU A 20 13.10 4.43 -22.47
CA GLU A 20 14.33 5.14 -22.79
C GLU A 20 14.13 6.67 -22.69
N CYS A 21 15.12 7.35 -22.10
CA CYS A 21 15.21 8.79 -21.78
C CYS A 21 14.88 9.19 -20.33
N MET A 22 15.61 8.63 -19.36
CA MET A 22 16.27 9.42 -18.32
C MET A 22 17.18 8.48 -17.53
N ASN A 23 18.48 8.79 -17.46
CA ASN A 23 19.37 8.15 -16.50
C ASN A 23 18.89 8.54 -15.09
N MET A 24 18.05 7.71 -14.46
CA MET A 24 17.72 7.88 -13.05
C MET A 24 19.01 7.66 -12.25
N LEU A 25 19.54 8.74 -11.68
CA LEU A 25 20.45 8.64 -10.53
C LEU A 25 19.62 8.08 -9.37
N GLY A 26 19.58 6.76 -9.25
CA GLY A 26 18.80 6.07 -8.25
C GLY A 26 19.36 4.69 -7.95
N MET A 27 19.44 4.35 -6.67
CA MET A 27 19.73 2.99 -6.24
C MET A 27 18.42 2.19 -6.26
N ASN A 28 18.38 1.09 -7.01
CA ASN A 28 17.19 0.23 -7.09
C ASN A 28 17.13 -0.69 -5.87
N LEU A 29 16.07 -0.58 -5.06
CA LEU A 29 15.81 -1.51 -3.96
C LEU A 29 14.79 -2.57 -4.38
N LYS A 30 15.22 -3.83 -4.42
CA LYS A 30 14.33 -4.96 -4.71
C LYS A 30 13.64 -5.42 -3.42
N LEU A 31 12.32 -5.22 -3.34
CA LEU A 31 11.48 -5.72 -2.24
C LEU A 31 10.82 -7.04 -2.63
N ILE A 32 10.92 -8.07 -1.77
CA ILE A 32 10.25 -9.36 -1.95
C ILE A 32 9.14 -9.48 -0.90
N LEU A 33 7.98 -8.87 -1.16
CA LEU A 33 6.83 -8.84 -0.24
C LEU A 33 6.30 -10.24 0.10
N GLN A 34 6.47 -11.20 -0.81
CA GLN A 34 6.07 -12.60 -0.63
C GLN A 34 6.79 -13.32 0.52
N LYS A 35 7.90 -12.76 1.02
CA LYS A 35 8.60 -13.29 2.20
C LYS A 35 7.92 -12.94 3.52
N SER A 36 7.04 -11.93 3.53
CA SER A 36 6.32 -11.54 4.73
C SER A 36 5.34 -12.62 5.16
N GLU A 37 5.48 -13.11 6.39
CA GLU A 37 4.54 -14.07 6.98
C GLU A 37 3.19 -13.44 7.34
N TYR A 38 3.09 -12.10 7.31
CA TYR A 38 1.88 -11.35 7.66
C TYR A 38 0.92 -11.18 6.49
N LEU A 39 1.46 -11.08 5.26
CA LEU A 39 0.69 -10.70 4.08
C LEU A 39 0.02 -11.90 3.40
N LYS A 40 -1.11 -11.64 2.73
CA LYS A 40 -1.71 -12.57 1.77
C LYS A 40 -0.78 -12.76 0.57
N LYS A 41 -0.86 -13.92 -0.09
CA LYS A 41 -0.05 -14.22 -1.28
C LYS A 41 -0.37 -13.29 -2.47
N ASP A 42 -1.64 -12.95 -2.63
CA ASP A 42 -2.14 -12.14 -3.74
C ASP A 42 -2.35 -10.66 -3.34
N VAL A 43 -1.48 -10.14 -2.48
CA VAL A 43 -1.58 -8.78 -1.94
C VAL A 43 -1.45 -7.73 -3.06
N ASN A 44 -2.35 -6.73 -3.06
CA ASN A 44 -2.17 -5.54 -3.89
C ASN A 44 -0.97 -4.73 -3.39
N ASN A 45 0.13 -4.77 -4.14
CA ASN A 45 1.36 -4.08 -3.81
C ASN A 45 1.33 -2.58 -4.11
N HIS A 46 0.28 -2.04 -4.73
CA HIS A 46 0.20 -0.61 -5.07
C HIS A 46 -0.19 0.30 -3.90
N THR A 47 -0.32 -0.23 -2.68
CA THR A 47 -0.54 0.59 -1.49
C THR A 47 0.76 0.96 -0.80
N VAL A 48 0.86 2.24 -0.41
CA VAL A 48 2.05 2.76 0.29
C VAL A 48 2.32 1.98 1.57
N GLU A 49 1.28 1.58 2.30
CA GLU A 49 1.43 0.87 3.57
C GLU A 49 2.05 -0.54 3.39
N VAL A 50 1.74 -1.23 2.29
CA VAL A 50 2.36 -2.52 1.92
C VAL A 50 3.83 -2.34 1.52
N TYR A 51 4.16 -1.27 0.80
CA TYR A 51 5.57 -0.94 0.50
C TYR A 51 6.37 -0.65 1.77
N LEU A 52 5.84 0.18 2.66
CA LEU A 52 6.48 0.52 3.92
C LEU A 52 6.63 -0.70 4.84
N HIS A 53 5.65 -1.62 4.84
CA HIS A 53 5.78 -2.92 5.50
C HIS A 53 6.93 -3.74 4.92
N GLY A 54 7.03 -3.77 3.58
CA GLY A 54 8.16 -4.40 2.88
C GLY A 54 9.51 -3.82 3.28
N ILE A 55 9.63 -2.50 3.35
CA ILE A 55 10.87 -1.79 3.74
C ILE A 55 11.21 -2.07 5.21
N ALA A 56 10.21 -2.06 6.10
CA ALA A 56 10.41 -2.30 7.52
C ALA A 56 10.93 -3.72 7.85
N GLY A 57 10.68 -4.69 6.96
CA GLY A 57 11.03 -6.09 7.19
C GLY A 57 12.00 -6.72 6.20
N THR A 58 12.50 -5.99 5.20
CA THR A 58 13.39 -6.56 4.18
C THR A 58 14.84 -6.61 4.67
N HIS A 59 15.48 -7.77 4.50
CA HIS A 59 16.93 -7.94 4.68
C HIS A 59 17.63 -8.32 3.37
N GLY A 60 17.04 -7.92 2.24
CA GLY A 60 17.57 -8.20 0.90
C GLY A 60 17.07 -9.51 0.29
N ALA A 61 17.61 -9.83 -0.89
CA ALA A 61 17.11 -10.94 -1.71
C ALA A 61 17.29 -12.32 -1.06
N GLU A 62 18.35 -12.51 -0.27
CA GLU A 62 18.65 -13.76 0.44
C GLU A 62 18.27 -13.69 1.92
N GLY A 63 18.04 -12.50 2.47
CA GLY A 63 17.67 -12.32 3.88
C GLY A 63 16.25 -12.79 4.18
N GLU A 64 16.01 -13.23 5.41
CA GLU A 64 14.67 -13.52 5.92
C GLU A 64 13.86 -12.22 6.05
N PHE A 65 12.54 -12.35 6.11
CA PHE A 65 11.69 -11.20 6.42
C PHE A 65 11.55 -11.07 7.93
N LYS A 66 11.98 -9.96 8.50
CA LYS A 66 11.83 -9.68 9.93
C LYS A 66 11.66 -8.18 10.14
N LEU A 67 10.61 -7.77 10.83
CA LEU A 67 10.41 -6.35 11.15
C LEU A 67 11.53 -5.88 12.10
N GLU A 68 12.36 -4.94 11.64
CA GLU A 68 13.45 -4.33 12.46
C GLU A 68 12.95 -3.13 13.28
N ILE A 69 11.77 -2.62 12.95
CA ILE A 69 11.10 -1.55 13.67
C ILE A 69 9.75 -2.04 14.19
N ASN A 70 9.28 -1.46 15.29
CA ASN A 70 7.95 -1.71 15.82
C ASN A 70 6.88 -1.00 14.97
N ARG A 71 6.66 -1.50 13.76
CA ARG A 71 5.63 -1.02 12.83
C ARG A 71 4.40 -1.91 12.96
N ASP A 72 3.25 -1.28 13.24
CA ASP A 72 1.99 -2.00 13.33
C ASP A 72 1.59 -2.60 11.97
N ILE A 73 1.38 -3.92 11.96
CA ILE A 73 0.95 -4.67 10.79
C ILE A 73 -0.46 -4.29 10.35
N ALA A 74 -1.31 -3.76 11.23
CA ALA A 74 -2.67 -3.35 10.91
C ALA A 74 -2.71 -2.22 9.86
N LEU A 75 -1.63 -1.43 9.75
CA LEU A 75 -1.52 -0.35 8.77
C LEU A 75 -1.63 -0.85 7.32
N VAL A 76 -1.24 -2.10 7.03
CA VAL A 76 -1.33 -2.64 5.66
C VAL A 76 -2.78 -2.78 5.18
N ASN A 77 -3.75 -2.89 6.11
CA ASN A 77 -5.18 -2.96 5.80
C ASN A 77 -5.89 -1.59 5.77
N LYS A 78 -5.14 -0.50 5.95
CA LYS A 78 -5.70 0.87 5.97
C LYS A 78 -6.58 1.15 4.75
N GLU A 79 -6.08 0.78 3.57
CA GLU A 79 -6.74 0.98 2.27
C GLU A 79 -6.67 -0.28 1.39
N ALA A 80 -6.52 -1.45 2.00
CA ALA A 80 -6.44 -2.73 1.29
C ALA A 80 -6.98 -3.90 2.12
N ASP A 81 -7.17 -5.03 1.43
CA ASP A 81 -7.28 -6.35 2.04
C ASP A 81 -5.94 -7.10 1.90
N ALA A 82 -4.96 -6.76 2.73
CA ALA A 82 -3.58 -7.17 2.56
C ALA A 82 -3.07 -8.18 3.59
N LEU A 83 -3.52 -8.05 4.84
CA LEU A 83 -3.13 -8.88 5.97
C LEU A 83 -3.87 -10.22 5.97
N LYS A 84 -3.24 -11.32 6.36
CA LYS A 84 -3.93 -12.60 6.51
C LYS A 84 -5.10 -12.48 7.51
N ASN A 85 -6.18 -13.22 7.24
CA ASN A 85 -7.41 -13.15 8.04
C ASN A 85 -7.21 -13.57 9.51
N GLU A 86 -6.20 -14.40 9.80
CA GLU A 86 -5.87 -14.88 11.15
C GLU A 86 -5.52 -13.75 12.15
N TYR A 87 -5.12 -12.58 11.65
CA TYR A 87 -4.80 -11.42 12.49
C TYR A 87 -6.02 -10.59 12.87
N GLY A 88 -7.21 -10.86 12.31
CA GLY A 88 -8.48 -10.23 12.72
C GLY A 88 -8.61 -8.73 12.46
N VAL A 89 -7.70 -8.12 11.69
CA VAL A 89 -7.76 -6.68 11.35
C VAL A 89 -8.76 -6.45 10.21
N PRO A 90 -9.76 -5.56 10.37
CA PRO A 90 -10.70 -5.23 9.31
C PRO A 90 -9.98 -4.71 8.05
N VAL A 91 -10.52 -5.06 6.88
CA VAL A 91 -10.02 -4.57 5.59
C VAL A 91 -10.52 -3.15 5.34
N TYR A 92 -9.75 -2.34 4.62
CA TYR A 92 -10.12 -0.94 4.28
C TYR A 92 -10.62 -0.15 5.50
N TRP A 93 -9.97 -0.32 6.65
CA TRP A 93 -10.49 0.21 7.92
C TRP A 93 -10.43 1.72 8.00
N ARG A 94 -9.63 2.39 7.15
CA ARG A 94 -9.54 3.85 7.14
C ARG A 94 -10.81 4.44 6.59
N ILE A 95 -11.68 4.84 7.50
CA ILE A 95 -12.89 5.58 7.20
C ILE A 95 -13.10 6.60 8.31
N VAL A 96 -13.50 7.81 7.93
CA VAL A 96 -13.89 8.83 8.91
C VAL A 96 -15.15 8.38 9.65
N GLN A 97 -15.29 8.78 10.90
CA GLN A 97 -16.46 8.43 11.71
C GLN A 97 -17.74 8.81 10.97
N ASN A 98 -18.71 7.88 10.94
CA ASN A 98 -19.98 8.05 10.21
C ASN A 98 -19.82 8.50 8.75
N LYS A 99 -18.68 8.20 8.10
CA LYS A 99 -18.36 8.68 6.75
C LYS A 99 -18.35 10.21 6.60
N GLY A 100 -18.04 10.93 7.69
CA GLY A 100 -18.01 12.40 7.72
C GLY A 100 -19.37 13.03 8.00
N MET A 101 -20.40 12.22 8.27
CA MET A 101 -21.71 12.74 8.67
C MET A 101 -21.69 13.14 10.15
N VAL A 102 -22.17 14.35 10.44
CA VAL A 102 -22.26 14.91 11.79
C VAL A 102 -23.70 15.30 12.10
N GLN A 103 -24.23 14.78 13.21
CA GLN A 103 -25.57 15.12 13.67
C GLN A 103 -25.60 16.52 14.28
N GLN A 104 -26.60 17.30 13.88
CA GLN A 104 -26.86 18.65 14.38
C GLN A 104 -27.78 18.62 15.60
N GLU A 105 -27.91 19.75 16.31
CA GLU A 105 -28.77 19.88 17.49
C GLU A 105 -30.26 19.65 17.16
N ASP A 106 -30.70 19.99 15.95
CA ASP A 106 -32.06 19.76 15.47
C ASP A 106 -32.32 18.30 15.03
N GLY A 107 -31.31 17.43 15.16
CA GLY A 107 -31.36 16.02 14.80
C GLY A 107 -31.06 15.73 13.32
N SER A 108 -30.90 16.75 12.47
CA SER A 108 -30.47 16.60 11.08
C SER A 108 -29.01 16.11 10.99
N TRP A 109 -28.62 15.60 9.82
CA TRP A 109 -27.25 15.15 9.56
C TRP A 109 -26.69 15.87 8.35
N ILE A 110 -25.50 16.46 8.51
CA ILE A 110 -24.78 17.13 7.42
C ILE A 110 -23.45 16.43 7.15
N LEU A 111 -22.99 16.49 5.90
CA LEU A 111 -21.64 16.06 5.55
C LEU A 111 -20.66 17.17 5.91
N ASN A 112 -19.75 16.89 6.85
CA ASN A 112 -18.67 17.78 7.22
C ASN A 112 -17.34 17.04 7.01
N ASP A 113 -16.92 16.97 5.75
CA ASP A 113 -15.75 16.19 5.29
C ASP A 113 -14.54 17.08 4.92
N ARG A 114 -14.58 18.36 5.28
CA ARG A 114 -13.52 19.33 5.00
C ARG A 114 -13.26 20.19 6.24
N GLU A 115 -11.99 20.49 6.46
CA GLU A 115 -11.61 21.53 7.40
C GLU A 115 -11.76 22.89 6.69
N ASP A 116 -12.29 23.90 7.38
CA ASP A 116 -12.27 25.26 6.87
C ASP A 116 -10.83 25.77 7.00
N ASP A 117 -10.11 25.86 5.88
CA ASP A 117 -8.74 26.36 5.79
C ASP A 117 -8.64 27.88 6.04
N THR A 118 -9.59 28.49 6.78
CA THR A 118 -9.47 29.87 7.24
C THR A 118 -8.48 29.94 8.39
N ASP A 119 -7.21 29.67 8.08
CA ASP A 119 -6.10 30.12 8.89
C ASP A 119 -6.18 31.64 8.97
N LEU A 120 -6.29 32.15 10.19
CA LEU A 120 -6.29 33.57 10.52
C LEU A 120 -5.03 34.21 9.93
N SER A 121 -5.22 34.97 8.85
CA SER A 121 -4.27 35.99 8.44
C SER A 121 -4.30 37.12 9.47
N GLU A 122 -3.50 36.99 10.54
CA GLU A 122 -3.04 38.12 11.36
C GLU A 122 -1.65 38.58 10.89
#